data_AF-A0A0G1KE77-F1
#
_entry.id   AF-A0A0G1KE77-F1
#
_cell.length_a   1.000
_cell.length_b   1.000
_cell.length_c   1.000
_cell.angle_alpha   90.00
_cell.angle_beta   90.00
_cell.angle_gamma   90.00
#
_symmetry.space_group_name_H-M   'P 1'
#
loop_
_entity.id
_entity.type
_entity.pdbx_description
1 polymer ?
#
loop_
_entity_poly.entity_id
_entity_poly.type
_entity_poly.pdbx_seq_one_letter_code
_entity_poly.pdbx_strand_id
1 'polypeptide(L)'
;MERIKIKITKEWEPKETHSGEKSEEKRIETGERKPEILLPETLKFKREHLDITEFDPGWELREIRKLVSSMPAEVQSDQRRILMRDFKKKLAAMRENMMDAQIQIEQLLRKDPDLPWEQVEDAVQEVLVQNHVSLGEGFRQGMARYLEGRRDIKSVINRYKQASEEDSERRNWEDELFKDLFGRYPAGGLQIEQAPNSVYFHIYDLSDYVRAYLGREAENKREVLNLSTTGGSFIRHSFEAVPELSSKVIIENASAAGYLEADLDKTKTHEEEHAIHTGLYSDRLFDTSLKLNGIDLEIYQFMDQSVDLQDFLKWVKRYSKGVIMQLLGSAKTEILAYIREGRSVDDVRALLEEEDGIYNFYRDYNVDRVFPEYIIREIKSLSINLTVGGEKISEEELAEKFSGIVKEDWDKTYKNSLGLALKAAGRLLEMCGSDEEGRLKTIRLLVQEPIEKWSRLVRILS
;
A
#
# COMPACT_ATOMS: atom_id res chain seq x y z
N MET A 1 4.27 -51.11 21.61
CA MET A 1 4.40 -49.83 20.88
C MET A 1 5.08 -50.11 19.55
N GLU A 2 4.30 -50.30 18.50
CA GLU A 2 4.81 -50.54 17.15
C GLU A 2 5.25 -49.22 16.49
N ARG A 3 6.47 -49.21 15.97
CA ARG A 3 7.02 -48.09 15.18
C ARG A 3 6.71 -48.34 13.71
N ILE A 4 5.83 -47.53 13.11
CA ILE A 4 5.59 -47.54 11.68
C ILE A 4 6.75 -46.83 10.98
N LYS A 5 7.48 -47.55 10.11
CA LYS A 5 8.48 -46.97 9.20
C LYS A 5 7.83 -46.77 7.84
N ILE A 6 7.75 -45.53 7.37
CA ILE A 6 7.31 -45.21 6.01
C ILE A 6 8.55 -45.21 5.10
N LYS A 7 8.48 -45.98 4.01
CA LYS A 7 9.53 -46.08 2.97
C LYS A 7 9.13 -45.16 1.82
N ILE A 8 9.94 -44.14 1.53
CA ILE A 8 9.75 -43.27 0.37
C ILE A 8 10.68 -43.78 -0.73
N THR A 9 10.10 -44.28 -1.83
CA THR A 9 10.82 -44.57 -3.07
C THR A 9 10.73 -43.34 -3.98
N LYS A 10 11.87 -42.84 -4.44
CA LYS A 10 11.96 -41.94 -5.61
C LYS A 10 12.87 -42.61 -6.64
N GLU A 11 12.30 -42.97 -7.77
CA GLU A 11 13.05 -43.04 -9.02
C GLU A 11 12.67 -41.79 -9.81
N TRP A 12 13.68 -40.96 -10.10
CA TRP A 12 13.55 -39.86 -11.04
C TRP A 12 14.84 -39.83 -11.86
N GLU A 13 14.73 -40.22 -13.12
CA GLU A 13 15.82 -40.13 -14.09
C GLU A 13 15.92 -38.70 -14.62
N PRO A 14 17.11 -38.09 -14.67
CA PRO A 14 17.29 -36.78 -15.28
C PRO A 14 17.39 -36.90 -16.81
N LYS A 15 16.60 -36.08 -17.51
CA LYS A 15 16.80 -35.81 -18.94
C LYS A 15 18.00 -34.87 -19.13
N GLU A 16 18.76 -35.17 -20.17
CA GLU A 16 19.98 -34.50 -20.59
C GLU A 16 19.78 -33.04 -21.06
N THR A 17 20.93 -32.36 -21.06
CA THR A 17 21.28 -30.94 -21.14
C THR A 17 21.04 -30.20 -22.47
N HIS A 18 20.93 -28.86 -22.40
CA HIS A 18 21.75 -27.88 -23.17
C HIS A 18 21.59 -26.45 -22.59
N SER A 19 22.63 -25.90 -21.94
CA SER A 19 23.60 -24.89 -22.44
C SER A 19 23.03 -23.47 -22.50
N GLY A 20 23.56 -22.44 -21.85
CA GLY A 20 24.72 -22.30 -20.97
C GLY A 20 24.79 -20.84 -20.54
N GLU A 21 24.94 -20.58 -19.25
CA GLU A 21 25.30 -19.26 -18.71
C GLU A 21 25.89 -19.46 -17.31
N LYS A 22 26.89 -18.63 -16.99
CA LYS A 22 27.89 -18.82 -15.93
C LYS A 22 27.28 -19.25 -14.59
N SER A 23 27.58 -20.48 -14.20
CA SER A 23 27.18 -21.06 -12.93
C SER A 23 27.93 -20.42 -11.76
N GLU A 24 27.22 -19.69 -10.90
CA GLU A 24 27.53 -19.72 -9.47
C GLU A 24 27.56 -21.18 -9.05
N GLU A 25 28.66 -21.63 -8.43
CA GLU A 25 28.76 -22.95 -7.82
C GLU A 25 27.68 -23.08 -6.73
N LYS A 26 26.50 -23.57 -7.13
CA LYS A 26 25.54 -24.17 -6.20
C LYS A 26 26.27 -25.35 -5.56
N ARG A 27 26.75 -25.16 -4.33
CA ARG A 27 26.98 -26.26 -3.40
C ARG A 27 25.67 -27.05 -3.31
N ILE A 28 25.60 -28.13 -4.08
CA ILE A 28 24.58 -29.16 -3.88
C ILE A 28 24.98 -29.81 -2.56
N GLU A 29 24.37 -29.38 -1.46
CA GLU A 29 24.39 -30.13 -0.20
C GLU A 29 23.71 -31.48 -0.45
N THR A 30 24.50 -32.48 -0.85
CA THR A 30 24.16 -33.91 -0.78
C THR A 30 24.25 -34.42 0.66
N GLY A 31 24.05 -33.54 1.65
CA GLY A 31 23.94 -33.93 3.05
C GLY A 31 22.66 -34.73 3.24
N GLU A 32 22.79 -36.02 3.55
CA GLU A 32 21.70 -36.83 4.07
C GLU A 32 21.01 -36.04 5.20
N ARG A 33 19.81 -35.52 4.93
CA ARG A 33 19.04 -34.77 5.93
C ARG A 33 18.77 -35.72 7.09
N LYS A 34 19.40 -35.46 8.25
CA LYS A 34 19.10 -36.18 9.49
C LYS A 34 17.58 -36.23 9.67
N PRO A 35 17.00 -37.40 10.02
CA PRO A 35 15.55 -37.52 10.17
C PRO A 35 15.05 -36.51 11.20
N GLU A 36 14.02 -35.75 10.83
CA GLU A 36 13.36 -34.80 11.72
C GLU A 36 12.69 -35.56 12.87
N ILE A 37 13.24 -35.44 14.08
CA ILE A 37 12.65 -36.04 15.28
C ILE A 37 11.51 -35.13 15.72
N LEU A 38 10.28 -35.60 15.62
CA LEU A 38 9.09 -34.90 16.10
C LEU A 38 8.78 -35.35 17.53
N LEU A 39 8.72 -34.39 18.45
CA LEU A 39 8.25 -34.66 19.80
C LEU A 39 6.72 -34.93 19.81
N PRO A 40 6.20 -35.71 20.76
CA PRO A 40 4.76 -35.94 20.90
C PRO A 40 3.94 -34.65 20.99
N GLU A 41 4.45 -33.64 21.68
CA GLU A 41 3.82 -32.33 21.85
C GLU A 41 3.76 -31.58 20.52
N THR A 42 4.81 -31.64 19.71
CA THR A 42 4.85 -31.07 18.36
C THR A 42 3.84 -31.78 17.44
N LEU A 43 3.74 -33.11 17.53
CA LEU A 43 2.74 -33.87 16.77
C LEU A 43 1.32 -33.51 17.18
N LYS A 44 1.07 -33.36 18.49
CA LYS A 44 -0.22 -32.92 19.02
C LYS A 44 -0.57 -31.53 18.50
N PHE A 45 0.34 -30.56 18.64
CA PHE A 45 0.17 -29.21 18.11
C PHE A 45 -0.16 -29.22 16.61
N LYS A 46 0.60 -29.98 15.82
CA LYS A 46 0.35 -30.08 14.37
C LYS A 46 -1.05 -30.60 14.07
N ARG A 47 -1.57 -31.57 14.83
CA ARG A 47 -2.92 -32.13 14.65
C ARG A 47 -4.02 -31.14 15.02
N GLU A 48 -3.85 -30.44 16.14
CA GLU A 48 -4.81 -29.44 16.63
C GLU A 48 -4.89 -28.22 15.71
N HIS A 49 -3.82 -27.95 14.97
CA HIS A 49 -3.73 -26.84 14.03
C HIS A 49 -3.65 -27.35 12.57
N LEU A 50 -4.38 -28.40 12.18
CA LEU A 50 -4.38 -28.81 10.76
C LEU A 50 -5.25 -27.89 9.89
N ASP A 51 -6.32 -27.35 10.47
CA ASP A 51 -7.32 -26.59 9.74
C ASP A 51 -6.79 -25.20 9.36
N ILE A 52 -6.91 -24.86 8.08
CA ILE A 52 -6.53 -23.54 7.55
C ILE A 52 -7.68 -22.54 7.61
N THR A 53 -8.93 -23.01 7.71
CA THR A 53 -10.12 -22.16 7.71
C THR A 53 -10.22 -21.31 8.99
N GLU A 54 -9.62 -21.77 10.09
CA GLU A 54 -9.54 -21.07 11.39
C GLU A 54 -8.14 -20.49 11.67
N PHE A 55 -7.29 -20.35 10.64
CA PHE A 55 -5.91 -19.92 10.83
C PHE A 55 -5.79 -18.44 11.21
N ASP A 56 -5.48 -18.16 12.48
CA ASP A 56 -5.01 -16.86 12.97
C ASP A 56 -3.47 -16.86 13.06
N PRO A 57 -2.76 -16.15 12.17
CA PRO A 57 -1.30 -16.11 12.17
C PRO A 57 -0.70 -15.57 13.47
N GLY A 58 -1.36 -14.59 14.09
CA GLY A 58 -0.89 -13.94 15.31
C GLY A 58 -1.03 -14.86 16.51
N TRP A 59 -2.16 -15.54 16.64
CA TRP A 59 -2.39 -16.53 17.68
C TRP A 59 -1.49 -17.76 17.51
N GLU A 60 -1.40 -18.34 16.31
CA GLU A 60 -0.58 -19.52 16.09
C GLU A 60 0.91 -19.25 16.33
N LEU A 61 1.44 -18.07 15.97
CA LEU A 61 2.81 -17.68 16.32
C LEU A 61 3.04 -17.59 17.83
N ARG A 62 2.06 -17.08 18.60
CA ARG A 62 2.16 -17.03 20.06
C ARG A 62 2.19 -18.43 20.65
N GLU A 63 1.33 -19.33 20.16
CA GLU A 63 1.29 -20.71 20.63
C GLU A 63 2.57 -21.49 20.23
N ILE A 64 3.09 -21.31 19.02
CA ILE A 64 4.39 -21.86 18.62
C ILE A 64 5.50 -21.38 19.56
N ARG A 65 5.56 -20.08 19.87
CA ARG A 65 6.58 -19.52 20.77
C ARG A 65 6.48 -20.11 22.17
N LYS A 66 5.26 -20.18 22.71
CA LYS A 66 4.97 -20.74 24.03
C LYS A 66 5.36 -22.22 24.10
N LEU A 67 4.94 -23.02 23.12
CA LEU A 67 5.27 -24.43 23.01
C LEU A 67 6.79 -24.64 22.93
N VAL A 68 7.47 -23.94 22.02
CA VAL A 68 8.93 -24.08 21.86
C VAL A 68 9.67 -23.67 23.13
N SER A 69 9.25 -22.59 23.80
CA SER A 69 9.89 -22.16 25.05
C SER A 69 9.75 -23.16 26.20
N SER A 70 8.75 -24.03 26.14
CA SER A 70 8.52 -25.07 27.15
C SER A 70 9.33 -26.36 26.92
N MET A 71 9.98 -26.50 25.76
CA MET A 71 10.76 -27.67 25.37
C MET A 71 12.22 -27.57 25.85
N PRO A 72 12.93 -28.70 26.02
CA PRO A 72 14.37 -28.70 26.31
C PRO A 72 15.19 -27.94 25.26
N ALA A 73 16.20 -27.18 25.70
CA ALA A 73 16.98 -26.27 24.86
C ALA A 73 17.60 -26.95 23.64
N GLU A 74 17.99 -28.22 23.77
CA GLU A 74 18.66 -29.03 22.76
C GLU A 74 17.78 -29.31 21.54
N VAL A 75 16.45 -29.28 21.71
CA VAL A 75 15.47 -29.61 20.66
C VAL A 75 14.67 -28.39 20.19
N GLN A 76 14.74 -27.26 20.90
CA GLN A 76 13.96 -26.05 20.58
C GLN A 76 14.17 -25.57 19.14
N SER A 77 15.43 -25.56 18.67
CA SER A 77 15.76 -25.08 17.31
C SER A 77 15.13 -25.95 16.23
N ASP A 78 15.23 -27.27 16.37
CA ASP A 78 14.67 -28.23 15.42
C ASP A 78 13.13 -28.21 15.42
N GLN A 79 12.49 -28.20 16.60
CA GLN A 79 11.03 -28.12 16.69
C GLN A 79 10.50 -26.79 16.14
N ARG A 80 11.16 -25.67 16.48
CA ARG A 80 10.84 -24.36 15.92
C ARG A 80 10.93 -24.38 14.41
N ARG A 81 11.99 -24.94 13.82
CA ARG A 81 12.15 -25.02 12.36
C ARG A 81 10.97 -25.76 11.72
N ILE A 82 10.54 -26.88 12.31
CA ILE A 82 9.43 -27.68 11.77
C ILE A 82 8.10 -26.93 11.87
N LEU A 83 7.78 -26.41 13.06
CA LEU A 83 6.55 -25.64 13.29
C LEU A 83 6.50 -24.38 12.42
N MET A 84 7.61 -23.65 12.30
CA MET A 84 7.68 -22.47 11.45
C MET A 84 7.57 -22.81 9.96
N ARG A 85 8.00 -23.99 9.51
CA ARG A 85 7.79 -24.44 8.13
C ARG A 85 6.31 -24.65 7.85
N ASP A 86 5.60 -25.33 8.74
CA ASP A 86 4.16 -25.59 8.56
C ASP A 86 3.36 -24.29 8.69
N PHE A 87 3.70 -23.43 9.65
CA PHE A 87 3.15 -22.09 9.79
C PHE A 87 3.29 -21.27 8.50
N LYS A 88 4.49 -21.25 7.89
CA LYS A 88 4.72 -20.52 6.64
C LYS A 88 3.89 -21.06 5.48
N LYS A 89 3.69 -22.39 5.40
CA LYS A 89 2.83 -22.99 4.36
C LYS A 89 1.38 -22.55 4.50
N LYS A 90 0.84 -22.55 5.72
CA LYS A 90 -0.51 -22.03 5.97
C LYS A 90 -0.61 -20.54 5.67
N LEU A 91 0.41 -19.77 6.07
CA LEU A 91 0.46 -18.35 5.79
C LEU A 91 0.50 -18.08 4.29
N ALA A 92 1.26 -18.84 3.50
CA ALA A 92 1.26 -18.76 2.05
C ALA A 92 -0.14 -19.01 1.47
N ALA A 93 -0.75 -20.14 1.81
CA ALA A 93 -2.09 -20.50 1.33
C ALA A 93 -3.16 -19.48 1.77
N MET A 94 -3.08 -18.94 2.99
CA MET A 94 -3.97 -17.85 3.44
C MET A 94 -3.80 -16.60 2.56
N ARG A 95 -2.57 -16.23 2.19
CA ARG A 95 -2.30 -15.06 1.33
C ARG A 95 -2.82 -15.26 -0.09
N GLU A 96 -2.66 -16.46 -0.64
CA GLU A 96 -3.21 -16.84 -1.95
C GLU A 96 -4.74 -16.81 -1.94
N ASN A 97 -5.37 -17.44 -0.94
CA ASN A 97 -6.81 -17.40 -0.75
C ASN A 97 -7.36 -15.97 -0.63
N MET A 98 -6.69 -15.10 0.13
CA MET A 98 -7.06 -13.69 0.23
C MET A 98 -6.91 -12.96 -1.10
N MET A 99 -5.84 -13.24 -1.85
CA MET A 99 -5.63 -12.67 -3.18
C MET A 99 -6.75 -13.08 -4.14
N ASP A 100 -7.10 -14.37 -4.19
CA ASP A 100 -8.17 -14.88 -5.06
C ASP A 100 -9.53 -14.28 -4.69
N ALA A 101 -9.84 -14.18 -3.38
CA ALA A 101 -11.05 -13.53 -2.91
C ALA A 101 -11.12 -12.06 -3.32
N GLN A 102 -10.01 -11.32 -3.18
CA GLN A 102 -9.94 -9.91 -3.58
C GLN A 102 -10.19 -9.72 -5.07
N ILE A 103 -9.61 -10.58 -5.93
CA ILE A 103 -9.81 -10.53 -7.38
C ILE A 103 -11.28 -10.80 -7.73
N GLN A 104 -11.88 -11.84 -7.16
CA GLN A 104 -13.27 -12.20 -7.43
C GLN A 104 -14.24 -11.11 -6.96
N ILE A 105 -13.97 -10.50 -5.81
CA ILE A 105 -14.76 -9.38 -5.30
C ILE A 105 -14.65 -8.17 -6.21
N GLU A 106 -13.45 -7.80 -6.67
CA GLU A 106 -13.29 -6.69 -7.62
C GLU A 106 -14.04 -6.96 -8.93
N GLN A 107 -13.94 -8.18 -9.48
CA GLN A 107 -14.67 -8.57 -10.69
C GLN A 107 -16.19 -8.50 -10.48
N LEU A 108 -16.68 -8.95 -9.32
CA LEU A 108 -18.09 -8.87 -8.95
C LEU A 108 -18.57 -7.42 -8.92
N LEU A 109 -17.81 -6.54 -8.27
CA LEU A 109 -18.16 -5.13 -8.12
C LEU A 109 -18.10 -4.36 -9.44
N ARG A 110 -17.20 -4.74 -10.36
CA ARG A 110 -17.10 -4.16 -11.72
C ARG A 110 -18.22 -4.64 -12.64
N LYS A 111 -18.63 -5.92 -12.52
CA LYS A 111 -19.60 -6.54 -13.44
C LYS A 111 -21.00 -5.93 -13.33
N ASP A 112 -21.42 -5.58 -12.12
CA ASP A 112 -22.72 -4.95 -11.88
C ASP A 112 -22.59 -3.79 -10.87
N PRO A 113 -22.34 -2.56 -11.36
CA PRO A 113 -22.26 -1.36 -10.54
C PRO A 113 -23.63 -0.86 -10.06
N ASP A 114 -24.73 -1.56 -10.33
CA ASP A 114 -26.08 -1.22 -9.84
C ASP A 114 -26.71 -2.25 -8.88
N LEU A 115 -26.07 -3.41 -8.68
CA LEU A 115 -26.43 -4.40 -7.65
C LEU A 115 -26.76 -3.77 -6.26
N PRO A 116 -27.88 -4.16 -5.61
CA PRO A 116 -28.23 -3.70 -4.26
C PRO A 116 -27.25 -4.17 -3.17
N TRP A 117 -27.16 -3.43 -2.06
CA TRP A 117 -26.23 -3.73 -0.96
C TRP A 117 -26.35 -5.17 -0.47
N GLU A 118 -27.57 -5.63 -0.22
CA GLU A 118 -27.82 -6.96 0.36
C GLU A 118 -27.30 -8.07 -0.57
N GLN A 119 -27.44 -7.87 -1.88
CA GLN A 119 -26.94 -8.84 -2.87
C GLN A 119 -25.42 -8.79 -2.99
N VAL A 120 -24.81 -7.60 -2.86
CA VAL A 120 -23.35 -7.49 -2.86
C VAL A 120 -22.78 -8.14 -1.60
N GLU A 121 -23.40 -7.90 -0.44
CA GLU A 121 -22.98 -8.49 0.83
C GLU A 121 -23.04 -10.02 0.78
N ASP A 122 -24.16 -10.58 0.32
CA ASP A 122 -24.33 -12.04 0.16
C ASP A 122 -23.29 -12.63 -0.79
N ALA A 123 -23.05 -11.99 -1.94
CA ALA A 123 -22.11 -12.50 -2.93
C ALA A 123 -20.64 -12.36 -2.48
N VAL A 124 -20.29 -11.27 -1.80
CA VAL A 124 -18.98 -11.12 -1.15
C VAL A 124 -18.78 -12.20 -0.09
N GLN A 125 -19.80 -12.45 0.74
CA GLN A 125 -19.74 -13.51 1.75
C GLN A 125 -19.56 -14.89 1.12
N GLU A 126 -20.21 -15.17 0.00
CA GLU A 126 -20.01 -16.40 -0.75
C GLU A 126 -18.56 -16.54 -1.24
N VAL A 127 -18.00 -15.51 -1.88
CA VAL A 127 -16.60 -15.51 -2.32
C VAL A 127 -15.64 -15.78 -1.15
N LEU A 128 -15.88 -15.17 0.01
CA LEU A 128 -15.03 -15.35 1.18
C LEU A 128 -15.10 -16.77 1.73
N VAL A 129 -16.30 -17.37 1.78
CA VAL A 129 -16.48 -18.77 2.18
C VAL A 129 -15.79 -19.72 1.20
N GLN A 130 -15.96 -19.50 -0.10
CA GLN A 130 -15.34 -20.31 -1.16
C GLN A 130 -13.81 -20.28 -1.09
N ASN A 131 -13.24 -19.13 -0.73
CA ASN A 131 -11.78 -18.96 -0.61
C ASN A 131 -11.27 -19.22 0.82
N HIS A 132 -12.09 -19.66 1.77
CA HIS A 132 -11.69 -19.87 3.18
C HIS A 132 -11.06 -18.63 3.83
N VAL A 133 -11.58 -17.44 3.53
CA VAL A 133 -11.11 -16.18 4.08
C VAL A 133 -12.03 -15.76 5.21
N SER A 134 -11.47 -15.65 6.42
CA SER A 134 -12.19 -15.03 7.53
C SER A 134 -12.15 -13.51 7.40
N LEU A 135 -13.31 -12.87 7.58
CA LEU A 135 -13.40 -11.42 7.57
C LEU A 135 -12.75 -10.83 8.83
N GLY A 136 -11.57 -10.26 8.63
CA GLY A 136 -11.06 -9.27 9.58
C GLY A 136 -12.01 -8.06 9.63
N GLU A 137 -12.14 -7.45 10.80
CA GLU A 137 -12.93 -6.23 11.01
C GLU A 137 -12.57 -5.12 10.00
N GLY A 138 -11.29 -5.02 9.66
CA GLY A 138 -10.82 -4.07 8.68
C GLY A 138 -11.44 -4.24 7.29
N PHE A 139 -11.50 -5.46 6.77
CA PHE A 139 -12.06 -5.71 5.44
C PHE A 139 -13.54 -5.33 5.37
N ARG A 140 -14.33 -5.65 6.41
CA ARG A 140 -15.74 -5.26 6.50
C ARG A 140 -15.92 -3.75 6.44
N GLN A 141 -15.08 -3.00 7.14
CA GLN A 141 -15.11 -1.54 7.09
C GLN A 141 -14.72 -1.01 5.70
N GLY A 142 -13.73 -1.61 5.04
CA GLY A 142 -13.36 -1.27 3.65
C GLY A 142 -14.53 -1.49 2.68
N MET A 143 -15.21 -2.63 2.80
CA MET A 143 -16.37 -2.97 1.97
C MET A 143 -17.54 -2.01 2.20
N ALA A 144 -17.84 -1.70 3.47
CA ALA A 144 -18.87 -0.73 3.83
C ALA A 144 -18.60 0.65 3.20
N ARG A 145 -17.35 1.16 3.31
CA ARG A 145 -16.95 2.43 2.69
C ARG A 145 -17.05 2.41 1.18
N TYR A 146 -16.64 1.30 0.55
CA TYR A 146 -16.71 1.16 -0.90
C TYR A 146 -18.16 1.30 -1.40
N LEU A 147 -19.10 0.60 -0.76
CA LEU A 147 -20.50 0.59 -1.18
C LEU A 147 -21.26 1.87 -0.78
N GLU A 148 -20.95 2.46 0.37
CA GLU A 148 -21.40 3.81 0.71
C GLU A 148 -20.94 4.80 -0.37
N GLY A 149 -19.67 4.73 -0.76
CA GLY A 149 -19.14 5.60 -1.80
C GLY A 149 -19.83 5.43 -3.16
N ARG A 150 -20.13 4.19 -3.54
CA ARG A 150 -20.92 3.90 -4.75
C ARG A 150 -22.33 4.50 -4.68
N ARG A 151 -23.00 4.39 -3.54
CA ARG A 151 -24.33 4.98 -3.32
C ARG A 151 -24.28 6.50 -3.43
N ASP A 152 -23.30 7.12 -2.78
CA ASP A 152 -23.08 8.57 -2.80
C ASP A 152 -22.92 9.08 -4.23
N ILE A 153 -22.02 8.43 -4.99
CA ILE A 153 -21.76 8.77 -6.39
C ILE A 153 -23.04 8.70 -7.22
N LYS A 154 -23.75 7.56 -7.17
CA LYS A 154 -24.99 7.38 -7.92
C LYS A 154 -26.04 8.42 -7.54
N SER A 155 -26.19 8.70 -6.26
CA SER A 155 -27.13 9.70 -5.75
C SER A 155 -26.80 11.10 -6.27
N VAL A 156 -25.53 11.50 -6.20
CA VAL A 156 -25.07 12.80 -6.69
C VAL A 156 -25.29 12.92 -8.19
N ILE A 157 -24.80 11.96 -8.99
CA ILE A 157 -24.92 12.01 -10.45
C ILE A 157 -26.39 12.11 -10.89
N ASN A 158 -27.28 11.32 -10.29
CA ASN A 158 -28.71 11.38 -10.58
C ASN A 158 -29.33 12.73 -10.20
N ARG A 159 -28.94 13.30 -9.05
CA ARG A 159 -29.39 14.62 -8.60
C ARG A 159 -29.03 15.71 -9.62
N TYR A 160 -27.81 15.71 -10.15
CA TYR A 160 -27.38 16.70 -11.16
C TYR A 160 -28.07 16.48 -12.50
N LYS A 161 -28.18 15.23 -12.98
CA LYS A 161 -28.89 14.91 -14.23
C LYS A 161 -30.34 15.35 -14.19
N GLN A 162 -31.07 14.98 -13.14
CA GLN A 162 -32.47 15.34 -12.97
C GLN A 162 -32.65 16.87 -12.94
N ALA A 163 -31.78 17.58 -12.22
CA ALA A 163 -31.92 19.04 -12.11
C ALA A 163 -31.64 19.78 -13.44
N SER A 164 -30.80 19.24 -14.33
CA SER A 164 -30.63 19.78 -15.69
C SER A 164 -31.76 19.38 -16.65
N GLU A 165 -32.48 18.30 -16.39
CA GLU A 165 -33.68 17.93 -17.16
C GLU A 165 -34.89 18.80 -16.78
N GLU A 166 -35.01 19.18 -15.50
CA GLU A 166 -36.12 19.98 -14.96
C GLU A 166 -36.02 21.48 -15.31
N ASP A 167 -34.81 22.00 -15.50
CA ASP A 167 -34.55 23.42 -15.79
C ASP A 167 -33.82 23.60 -17.13
N SER A 168 -34.54 24.00 -18.18
CA SER A 168 -33.96 24.19 -19.51
C SER A 168 -33.06 25.41 -19.65
N GLU A 169 -33.01 26.30 -18.66
CA GLU A 169 -32.05 27.42 -18.61
C GLU A 169 -30.74 27.02 -17.94
N ARG A 170 -30.72 25.87 -17.25
CA ARG A 170 -29.53 25.33 -16.60
C ARG A 170 -28.52 24.85 -17.65
N ARG A 171 -27.23 24.96 -17.33
CA ARG A 171 -26.20 24.27 -18.12
C ARG A 171 -26.35 22.75 -18.01
N ASN A 172 -25.64 22.02 -18.86
CA ASN A 172 -25.59 20.57 -18.74
C ASN A 172 -25.12 20.16 -17.32
N TRP A 173 -25.47 18.95 -16.93
CA TRP A 173 -25.25 18.49 -15.57
C TRP A 173 -23.75 18.33 -15.26
N GLU A 174 -22.93 18.05 -16.29
CA GLU A 174 -21.47 17.93 -16.14
C GLU A 174 -20.81 19.26 -15.73
N ASP A 175 -21.15 20.34 -16.43
CA ASP A 175 -20.64 21.70 -16.17
C ASP A 175 -21.00 22.18 -14.77
N GLU A 176 -22.23 21.87 -14.33
CA GLU A 176 -22.76 22.23 -13.03
C GLU A 176 -22.04 21.48 -11.91
N LEU A 177 -21.83 20.16 -12.07
CA LEU A 177 -21.08 19.37 -11.10
C LEU A 177 -19.61 19.83 -11.04
N PHE A 178 -18.99 20.09 -12.19
CA PHE A 178 -17.62 20.61 -12.24
C PHE A 178 -17.50 21.94 -11.49
N LYS A 179 -18.46 22.85 -11.67
CA LYS A 179 -18.49 24.12 -10.95
C LYS A 179 -18.61 23.96 -9.44
N ASP A 180 -19.47 23.06 -8.98
CA ASP A 180 -19.66 22.86 -7.54
C ASP A 180 -18.43 22.19 -6.89
N LEU A 181 -17.68 21.38 -7.65
CA LEU A 181 -16.43 20.77 -7.18
C LEU A 181 -15.24 21.75 -7.23
N PHE A 182 -15.09 22.54 -8.29
CA PHE A 182 -13.86 23.32 -8.57
C PHE A 182 -14.06 24.84 -8.57
N GLY A 183 -15.26 25.30 -8.25
CA GLY A 183 -15.63 26.70 -8.04
C GLY A 183 -15.80 27.54 -9.31
N ARG A 184 -15.76 26.94 -10.51
CA ARG A 184 -16.03 27.62 -11.79
C ARG A 184 -16.60 26.68 -12.82
N TYR A 185 -17.36 27.21 -13.78
CA TYR A 185 -17.71 26.43 -14.98
C TYR A 185 -16.46 26.07 -15.78
N PRO A 186 -16.44 24.89 -16.44
CA PRO A 186 -15.34 24.54 -17.33
C PRO A 186 -15.28 25.52 -18.51
N ALA A 187 -14.07 25.88 -18.91
CA ALA A 187 -13.79 26.63 -20.12
C ALA A 187 -13.75 25.71 -21.36
N GLY A 188 -13.33 24.46 -21.18
CA GLY A 188 -13.26 23.44 -22.21
C GLY A 188 -14.42 22.43 -22.21
N GLY A 189 -14.29 21.42 -23.07
CA GLY A 189 -15.15 20.25 -23.01
C GLY A 189 -14.87 19.40 -21.77
N LEU A 190 -15.90 18.67 -21.33
CA LEU A 190 -15.85 17.77 -20.20
C LEU A 190 -16.62 16.50 -20.53
N GLN A 191 -16.11 15.34 -20.10
CA GLN A 191 -16.87 14.10 -20.05
C GLN A 191 -16.75 13.51 -18.65
N ILE A 192 -17.87 13.06 -18.09
CA ILE A 192 -17.91 12.43 -16.76
C ILE A 192 -18.32 10.97 -16.91
N GLU A 193 -17.50 10.06 -16.40
CA GLU A 193 -17.79 8.63 -16.29
C GLU A 193 -17.99 8.22 -14.84
N GLN A 194 -19.01 7.40 -14.58
CA GLN A 194 -19.21 6.78 -13.27
C GLN A 194 -18.42 5.47 -13.20
N ALA A 195 -17.41 5.43 -12.32
CA ALA A 195 -16.70 4.22 -11.96
C ALA A 195 -17.30 3.59 -10.67
N PRO A 196 -16.96 2.33 -10.34
CA PRO A 196 -17.59 1.63 -9.22
C PRO A 196 -17.46 2.32 -7.85
N ASN A 197 -16.38 3.05 -7.58
CA ASN A 197 -16.18 3.83 -6.35
C ASN A 197 -15.69 5.27 -6.56
N SER A 198 -15.72 5.74 -7.82
CA SER A 198 -15.20 7.05 -8.18
C SER A 198 -15.99 7.67 -9.33
N VAL A 199 -15.85 8.98 -9.49
CA VAL A 199 -16.34 9.76 -10.63
C VAL A 199 -15.12 10.23 -11.40
N TYR A 200 -15.04 9.84 -12.66
CA TYR A 200 -13.91 10.12 -13.55
C TYR A 200 -14.25 11.30 -14.45
N PHE A 201 -13.43 12.36 -14.39
CA PHE A 201 -13.59 13.57 -15.19
C PHE A 201 -12.51 13.61 -16.28
N HIS A 202 -12.91 13.45 -17.54
CA HIS A 202 -12.06 13.72 -18.69
C HIS A 202 -12.10 15.23 -18.99
N ILE A 203 -11.01 15.93 -18.68
CA ILE A 203 -10.93 17.39 -18.81
C ILE A 203 -10.13 17.73 -20.06
N TYR A 204 -10.79 18.29 -21.07
CA TYR A 204 -10.18 18.56 -22.38
C TYR A 204 -9.48 19.92 -22.46
N ASP A 205 -9.56 20.75 -21.42
CA ASP A 205 -8.81 22.00 -21.29
C ASP A 205 -7.76 21.92 -20.19
N LEU A 206 -6.52 22.29 -20.54
CA LEU A 206 -5.38 22.20 -19.61
C LEU A 206 -5.54 23.12 -18.40
N SER A 207 -6.12 24.32 -18.58
CA SER A 207 -6.30 25.27 -17.48
C SER A 207 -7.31 24.74 -16.47
N ASP A 208 -8.38 24.11 -16.95
CA ASP A 208 -9.36 23.43 -16.10
C ASP A 208 -8.75 22.26 -15.34
N TYR A 209 -7.94 21.43 -16.01
CA TYR A 209 -7.25 20.31 -15.36
C TYR A 209 -6.28 20.79 -14.26
N VAL A 210 -5.39 21.74 -14.60
CA VAL A 210 -4.41 22.29 -13.66
C VAL A 210 -5.08 22.88 -12.43
N ARG A 211 -6.17 23.61 -12.62
CA ARG A 211 -6.92 24.19 -11.50
C ARG A 211 -7.61 23.12 -10.66
N ALA A 212 -8.24 22.13 -11.29
CA ALA A 212 -8.88 21.02 -10.58
C ALA A 212 -7.86 20.24 -9.74
N TYR A 213 -6.66 20.03 -10.27
CA TYR A 213 -5.55 19.39 -9.57
C TYR A 213 -5.07 20.21 -8.36
N LEU A 214 -4.83 21.50 -8.55
CA LEU A 214 -4.26 22.37 -7.51
C LEU A 214 -5.30 22.85 -6.49
N GLY A 215 -6.58 22.83 -6.83
CA GLY A 215 -7.64 23.53 -6.08
C GLY A 215 -7.53 25.06 -6.11
N ARG A 216 -6.59 25.61 -6.89
CA ARG A 216 -6.32 27.04 -7.06
C ARG A 216 -5.79 27.34 -8.46
N GLU A 217 -5.73 28.61 -8.81
CA GLU A 217 -4.97 29.04 -10.00
C GLU A 217 -3.48 28.72 -9.83
N ALA A 218 -2.85 28.30 -10.92
CA ALA A 218 -1.41 28.09 -10.94
C ALA A 218 -0.68 29.41 -10.72
N GLU A 219 0.33 29.40 -9.84
CA GLU A 219 1.08 30.60 -9.47
C GLU A 219 2.12 30.96 -10.54
N ASN A 220 2.57 29.97 -11.32
CA ASN A 220 3.63 30.18 -12.30
C ASN A 220 3.57 29.17 -13.46
N LYS A 221 4.29 29.49 -14.54
CA LYS A 221 4.35 28.64 -15.76
C LYS A 221 4.99 27.28 -15.54
N ARG A 222 5.88 27.14 -14.55
CA ARG A 222 6.55 25.86 -14.25
C ARG A 222 5.55 24.86 -13.66
N GLU A 223 4.67 25.32 -12.78
CA GLU A 223 3.58 24.52 -12.21
C GLU A 223 2.65 24.01 -13.32
N VAL A 224 2.23 24.88 -14.23
CA VAL A 224 1.43 24.50 -15.41
C VAL A 224 2.18 23.49 -16.29
N LEU A 225 3.46 23.71 -16.56
CA LEU A 225 4.26 22.82 -17.40
C LEU A 225 4.40 21.43 -16.78
N ASN A 226 4.66 21.35 -15.48
CA ASN A 226 4.76 20.08 -14.76
C ASN A 226 3.44 19.30 -14.85
N LEU A 227 2.31 19.96 -14.54
CA LEU A 227 0.99 19.34 -14.58
C LEU A 227 0.49 19.06 -16.00
N SER A 228 1.01 19.74 -17.02
CA SER A 228 0.68 19.41 -18.41
C SER A 228 1.18 18.03 -18.84
N THR A 229 2.12 17.45 -18.08
CA THR A 229 2.69 16.12 -18.35
C THR A 229 2.08 15.02 -17.49
N THR A 230 1.19 15.35 -16.55
CA THR A 230 0.49 14.36 -15.74
C THR A 230 -0.74 13.85 -16.50
N GLY A 231 -0.94 12.53 -16.51
CA GLY A 231 -2.09 11.89 -17.16
C GLY A 231 -3.37 12.09 -16.37
N GLY A 232 -3.33 11.93 -15.06
CA GLY A 232 -4.50 12.01 -14.19
C GLY A 232 -4.14 12.26 -12.73
N SER A 233 -5.17 12.35 -11.88
CA SER A 233 -5.00 12.42 -10.43
C SER A 233 -6.28 12.03 -9.69
N PHE A 234 -6.13 11.19 -8.68
CA PHE A 234 -7.14 10.96 -7.65
C PHE A 234 -7.17 12.10 -6.62
N ILE A 235 -8.28 12.83 -6.58
CA ILE A 235 -8.48 13.98 -5.70
C ILE A 235 -8.83 13.52 -4.27
N ARG A 236 -7.93 13.81 -3.33
CA ARG A 236 -8.02 13.36 -1.92
C ARG A 236 -8.63 14.38 -0.95
N HIS A 237 -8.90 15.60 -1.41
CA HIS A 237 -9.46 16.65 -0.55
C HIS A 237 -10.99 16.58 -0.49
N SER A 238 -11.57 17.27 0.49
CA SER A 238 -13.01 17.38 0.65
C SER A 238 -13.58 18.51 -0.18
N PHE A 239 -14.77 18.32 -0.73
CA PHE A 239 -15.52 19.34 -1.46
C PHE A 239 -16.59 19.94 -0.56
N GLU A 240 -16.68 21.27 -0.51
CA GLU A 240 -17.65 21.95 0.35
C GLU A 240 -19.09 21.84 -0.19
N ALA A 241 -19.28 22.02 -1.50
CA ALA A 241 -20.61 21.98 -2.12
C ALA A 241 -21.13 20.56 -2.36
N VAL A 242 -20.22 19.59 -2.56
CA VAL A 242 -20.56 18.18 -2.84
C VAL A 242 -19.72 17.25 -1.94
N PRO A 243 -19.88 17.33 -0.61
CA PRO A 243 -19.05 16.56 0.33
C PRO A 243 -19.15 15.05 0.12
N GLU A 244 -20.26 14.55 -0.42
CA GLU A 244 -20.47 13.15 -0.76
C GLU A 244 -19.43 12.62 -1.76
N LEU A 245 -18.86 13.47 -2.62
CA LEU A 245 -17.80 13.10 -3.58
C LEU A 245 -16.36 13.26 -3.05
N SER A 246 -16.20 13.64 -1.78
CA SER A 246 -14.86 13.74 -1.16
C SER A 246 -14.12 12.41 -1.24
N SER A 247 -12.87 12.44 -1.73
CA SER A 247 -12.03 11.26 -1.99
C SER A 247 -12.68 10.23 -2.92
N LYS A 248 -13.47 10.70 -3.91
CA LYS A 248 -14.11 9.86 -4.93
C LYS A 248 -13.97 10.44 -6.33
N VAL A 249 -13.24 11.55 -6.51
CA VAL A 249 -13.10 12.21 -7.80
C VAL A 249 -11.74 11.86 -8.39
N ILE A 250 -11.72 11.39 -9.62
CA ILE A 250 -10.52 11.25 -10.44
C ILE A 250 -10.63 12.27 -11.57
N ILE A 251 -9.55 13.02 -11.81
CA ILE A 251 -9.44 13.91 -12.95
C ILE A 251 -8.41 13.37 -13.93
N GLU A 252 -8.67 13.50 -15.22
CA GLU A 252 -7.77 13.13 -16.31
C GLU A 252 -7.50 14.33 -17.19
N ASN A 253 -6.22 14.52 -17.54
CA ASN A 253 -5.77 15.51 -18.49
C ASN A 253 -5.98 15.02 -19.92
N ALA A 254 -7.23 15.09 -20.40
CA ALA A 254 -7.58 14.74 -21.77
C ALA A 254 -7.14 15.82 -22.79
N SER A 255 -6.59 16.95 -22.32
CA SER A 255 -6.11 18.05 -23.16
C SER A 255 -4.75 17.80 -23.83
N ALA A 256 -3.95 16.87 -23.28
CA ALA A 256 -2.63 16.54 -23.78
C ALA A 256 -2.74 15.87 -25.16
N ALA A 257 -2.67 16.68 -26.21
CA ALA A 257 -2.72 16.26 -27.60
C ALA A 257 -1.62 15.21 -27.89
N GLY A 258 -2.02 13.95 -28.07
CA GLY A 258 -1.10 12.86 -28.38
C GLY A 258 -1.36 11.54 -27.66
N TYR A 259 -2.23 11.51 -26.64
CA TYR A 259 -2.64 10.25 -26.04
C TYR A 259 -3.51 9.45 -27.02
N LEU A 260 -3.00 8.31 -27.45
CA LEU A 260 -3.82 7.26 -28.07
C LEU A 260 -4.86 6.81 -27.03
N GLU A 261 -6.05 6.34 -27.44
CA GLU A 261 -7.06 5.80 -26.51
C GLU A 261 -6.46 4.79 -25.51
N ALA A 262 -5.48 4.01 -25.97
CA ALA A 262 -4.74 3.03 -25.15
C ALA A 262 -3.99 3.64 -23.94
N ASP A 263 -3.65 4.92 -23.96
CA ASP A 263 -2.97 5.58 -22.84
C ASP A 263 -3.95 6.28 -21.87
N LEU A 264 -5.16 6.60 -22.34
CA LEU A 264 -6.26 7.03 -21.47
C LEU A 264 -6.73 5.85 -20.60
N ASP A 265 -6.90 4.67 -21.20
CA ASP A 265 -7.25 3.45 -20.46
C ASP A 265 -6.20 3.09 -19.40
N LYS A 266 -4.91 3.32 -19.70
CA LYS A 266 -3.81 3.15 -18.74
C LYS A 266 -3.90 4.12 -17.57
N THR A 267 -4.14 5.40 -17.85
CA THR A 267 -4.30 6.43 -16.82
C THR A 267 -5.49 6.10 -15.92
N LYS A 268 -6.63 5.76 -16.51
CA LYS A 268 -7.81 5.32 -15.78
C LYS A 268 -7.53 4.11 -14.90
N THR A 269 -6.86 3.09 -15.45
CA THR A 269 -6.48 1.88 -14.72
C THR A 269 -5.54 2.18 -13.55
N HIS A 270 -4.60 3.12 -13.75
CA HIS A 270 -3.67 3.58 -12.72
C HIS A 270 -4.41 4.29 -11.58
N GLU A 271 -5.25 5.28 -11.90
CA GLU A 271 -5.98 6.05 -10.88
C GLU A 271 -7.06 5.22 -10.16
N GLU A 272 -7.68 4.28 -10.87
CA GLU A 272 -8.64 3.34 -10.26
C GLU A 272 -7.95 2.45 -9.20
N GLU A 273 -6.70 2.02 -9.43
CA GLU A 273 -5.95 1.25 -8.44
C GLU A 273 -5.67 2.07 -7.17
N HIS A 274 -5.39 3.37 -7.30
CA HIS A 274 -5.32 4.26 -6.13
C HIS A 274 -6.64 4.31 -5.36
N ALA A 275 -7.78 4.42 -6.06
CA ALA A 275 -9.11 4.45 -5.45
C ALA A 275 -9.48 3.11 -4.78
N ILE A 276 -9.10 1.97 -5.36
CA ILE A 276 -9.30 0.64 -4.77
C ILE A 276 -8.43 0.48 -3.53
N HIS A 277 -7.15 0.82 -3.62
CA HIS A 277 -6.21 0.70 -2.50
C HIS A 277 -6.64 1.58 -1.33
N THR A 278 -7.01 2.83 -1.59
CA THR A 278 -7.40 3.79 -0.54
C THR A 278 -8.78 3.49 0.05
N GLY A 279 -9.76 3.09 -0.77
CA GLY A 279 -11.13 2.84 -0.35
C GLY A 279 -11.36 1.44 0.24
N LEU A 280 -10.95 0.39 -0.48
CA LEU A 280 -11.27 -1.00 -0.16
C LEU A 280 -10.18 -1.69 0.68
N TYR A 281 -8.90 -1.38 0.42
CA TYR A 281 -7.75 -2.02 1.07
C TYR A 281 -6.89 -1.06 1.90
N SER A 282 -7.49 0.01 2.42
CA SER A 282 -6.78 1.14 3.04
C SER A 282 -5.67 0.67 3.99
N ASP A 283 -4.59 1.44 4.09
CA ASP A 283 -3.44 1.08 4.94
C ASP A 283 -3.86 0.69 6.38
N ARG A 284 -4.95 1.28 6.90
CA ARG A 284 -5.51 0.94 8.23
C ARG A 284 -6.05 -0.48 8.38
N LEU A 285 -6.31 -1.20 7.29
CA LEU A 285 -6.85 -2.57 7.31
C LEU A 285 -5.75 -3.61 7.54
N PHE A 286 -4.49 -3.26 7.25
CA PHE A 286 -3.31 -4.11 7.42
C PHE A 286 -2.22 -3.47 8.30
N ASP A 287 -2.38 -2.21 8.70
CA ASP A 287 -1.51 -1.51 9.63
C ASP A 287 -1.72 -2.07 11.05
N THR A 288 -0.73 -2.84 11.50
CA THR A 288 -0.64 -3.35 12.87
C THR A 288 0.17 -2.44 13.80
N SER A 289 0.69 -1.30 13.34
CA SER A 289 1.40 -0.30 14.14
C SER A 289 1.93 0.80 13.20
N LEU A 290 1.36 2.00 13.21
CA LEU A 290 1.94 3.15 13.94
C LEU A 290 1.04 4.38 13.72
N LYS A 291 0.09 4.58 14.64
CA LYS A 291 -0.45 5.95 14.83
C LYS A 291 0.74 6.83 15.22
N LEU A 292 0.95 7.95 14.52
CA LEU A 292 1.87 9.01 14.94
C LEU A 292 1.68 9.37 16.42
N ASN A 293 0.45 9.26 16.92
CA ASN A 293 0.08 9.38 18.32
C ASN A 293 0.95 8.55 19.29
N GLY A 294 1.56 7.45 18.86
CA GLY A 294 2.46 6.65 19.71
C GLY A 294 3.87 7.24 19.85
N ILE A 295 4.41 7.84 18.78
CA ILE A 295 5.73 8.48 18.83
C ILE A 295 5.63 9.94 19.31
N ASP A 296 4.51 10.61 19.04
CA ASP A 296 4.19 11.91 19.63
C ASP A 296 4.03 11.80 21.16
N LEU A 297 3.71 10.62 21.71
CA LEU A 297 3.74 10.39 23.17
C LEU A 297 5.16 10.25 23.74
N GLU A 298 6.14 9.83 22.94
CA GLU A 298 7.51 9.65 23.44
C GLU A 298 8.22 10.99 23.69
N ILE A 299 7.92 12.07 22.96
CA ILE A 299 8.56 13.36 23.22
C ILE A 299 8.16 13.94 24.59
N TYR A 300 6.95 13.63 25.08
CA TYR A 300 6.50 14.04 26.42
C TYR A 300 7.35 13.46 27.55
N GLN A 301 8.12 12.40 27.31
CA GLN A 301 9.06 11.88 28.30
C GLN A 301 10.15 12.90 28.66
N PHE A 302 10.36 13.91 27.82
CA PHE A 302 11.33 14.99 27.99
C PHE A 302 10.70 16.30 28.49
N MET A 303 9.38 16.34 28.69
CA MET A 303 8.67 17.55 29.09
C MET A 303 9.23 18.13 30.38
N ASP A 304 9.50 19.44 30.38
CA ASP A 304 10.13 20.18 31.49
C ASP A 304 11.51 19.64 31.93
N GLN A 305 12.21 18.87 31.09
CA GLN A 305 13.53 18.34 31.39
C GLN A 305 14.66 19.10 30.68
N SER A 306 15.84 19.06 31.29
CA SER A 306 17.10 19.36 30.62
C SER A 306 17.67 18.07 30.05
N VAL A 307 17.81 17.99 28.72
CA VAL A 307 18.21 16.78 28.01
C VAL A 307 19.50 17.05 27.24
N ASP A 308 20.44 16.10 27.32
CA ASP A 308 21.63 16.14 26.48
C ASP A 308 21.23 15.98 25.01
N LEU A 309 21.77 16.83 24.14
CA LEU A 309 21.41 16.85 22.73
C LEU A 309 21.64 15.48 22.06
N GLN A 310 22.70 14.75 22.40
CA GLN A 310 22.97 13.46 21.75
C GLN A 310 21.91 12.42 22.07
N ASP A 311 21.38 12.43 23.29
CA ASP A 311 20.27 11.55 23.66
C ASP A 311 18.97 11.96 22.98
N PHE A 312 18.72 13.26 22.86
CA PHE A 312 17.56 13.76 22.11
C PHE A 312 17.68 13.41 20.61
N LEU A 313 18.86 13.55 20.00
CA LEU A 313 19.08 13.20 18.59
C LEU A 313 18.87 11.71 18.31
N LYS A 314 19.13 10.80 19.27
CA LYS A 314 18.77 9.38 19.13
C LYS A 314 17.27 9.20 19.02
N TRP A 315 16.48 9.95 19.82
CA TRP A 315 15.02 9.95 19.71
C TRP A 315 14.57 10.52 18.36
N VAL A 316 15.10 11.68 17.95
CA VAL A 316 14.78 12.30 16.65
C VAL A 316 15.06 11.33 15.50
N LYS A 317 16.19 10.60 15.54
CA LYS A 317 16.53 9.59 14.53
C LYS A 317 15.56 8.41 14.47
N ARG A 318 14.98 8.00 15.60
CA ARG A 318 13.91 6.98 15.59
C ARG A 318 12.62 7.54 15.00
N TYR A 319 12.29 8.79 15.32
CA TYR A 319 11.08 9.45 14.81
C TYR A 319 11.16 9.75 13.31
N SER A 320 12.27 10.30 12.83
CA SER A 320 12.52 10.57 11.41
C SER A 320 12.37 9.30 10.59
N LYS A 321 12.89 8.16 11.06
CA LYS A 321 12.67 6.87 10.42
C LYS A 321 11.18 6.52 10.30
N GLY A 322 10.38 6.77 11.33
CA GLY A 322 8.93 6.59 11.29
C GLY A 322 8.25 7.45 10.22
N VAL A 323 8.61 8.73 10.15
CA VAL A 323 8.10 9.67 9.12
C VAL A 323 8.50 9.21 7.71
N ILE A 324 9.77 8.86 7.51
CA ILE A 324 10.28 8.36 6.23
C ILE A 324 9.58 7.05 5.81
N MET A 325 9.25 6.18 6.76
CA MET A 325 8.49 4.97 6.47
C MET A 325 7.06 5.24 5.98
N GLN A 326 6.44 6.37 6.36
CA GLN A 326 5.11 6.73 5.84
C GLN A 326 5.16 7.13 4.36
N LEU A 327 6.26 7.76 3.93
CA LEU A 327 6.46 8.09 2.51
C LEU A 327 6.55 6.83 1.64
N LEU A 328 7.04 5.72 2.19
CA LEU A 328 7.00 4.42 1.49
C LEU A 328 5.58 3.89 1.30
N GLY A 329 4.61 4.32 2.13
CA GLY A 329 3.19 4.08 1.88
C GLY A 329 2.68 4.77 0.62
N SER A 330 3.14 6.00 0.35
CA SER A 330 2.85 6.68 -0.93
C SER A 330 3.56 5.98 -2.11
N ALA A 331 4.81 5.56 -1.93
CA ALA A 331 5.51 4.77 -2.95
C ALA A 331 4.78 3.44 -3.25
N LYS A 332 4.24 2.78 -2.22
CA LYS A 332 3.46 1.55 -2.36
C LYS A 332 2.30 1.75 -3.33
N THR A 333 1.51 2.81 -3.16
CA THR A 333 0.34 3.04 -4.02
C THR A 333 0.75 3.23 -5.47
N GLU A 334 1.81 4.01 -5.73
CA GLU A 334 2.34 4.20 -7.08
C GLU A 334 2.86 2.91 -7.71
N ILE A 335 3.60 2.08 -6.94
CA ILE A 335 4.12 0.80 -7.46
C ILE A 335 2.96 -0.10 -7.88
N LEU A 336 1.91 -0.21 -7.06
CA LEU A 336 0.75 -1.05 -7.37
C LEU A 336 0.01 -0.53 -8.61
N ALA A 337 -0.22 0.78 -8.70
CA ALA A 337 -0.88 1.41 -9.83
C ALA A 337 -0.10 1.26 -11.14
N TYR A 338 1.23 1.44 -11.13
CA TYR A 338 2.05 1.24 -12.32
C TYR A 338 2.21 -0.22 -12.74
N ILE A 339 2.24 -1.16 -11.79
CA ILE A 339 2.17 -2.58 -12.13
C ILE A 339 0.81 -2.89 -12.76
N ARG A 340 -0.28 -2.27 -12.30
CA ARG A 340 -1.61 -2.46 -12.90
C ARG A 340 -1.62 -2.01 -14.36
N GLU A 341 -1.01 -0.85 -14.64
CA GLU A 341 -0.81 -0.29 -15.99
C GLU A 341 0.05 -1.19 -16.91
N GLY A 342 0.81 -2.12 -16.34
CA GLY A 342 1.68 -3.02 -17.10
C GLY A 342 3.11 -2.52 -17.28
N ARG A 343 3.55 -1.53 -16.49
CA ARG A 343 4.94 -1.08 -16.51
C ARG A 343 5.88 -2.12 -15.91
N SER A 344 7.12 -2.14 -16.38
CA SER A 344 8.15 -2.96 -15.77
C SER A 344 8.57 -2.36 -14.42
N VAL A 345 9.10 -3.19 -13.53
CA VAL A 345 9.60 -2.74 -12.23
C VAL A 345 10.77 -1.76 -12.37
N ASP A 346 11.56 -1.87 -13.44
CA ASP A 346 12.67 -0.95 -13.71
C ASP A 346 12.16 0.42 -14.17
N ASP A 347 11.08 0.47 -14.95
CA ASP A 347 10.43 1.74 -15.31
C ASP A 347 9.82 2.41 -14.07
N VAL A 348 9.16 1.64 -13.21
CA VAL A 348 8.62 2.14 -11.93
C VAL A 348 9.73 2.67 -11.04
N ARG A 349 10.87 1.97 -10.97
CA ARG A 349 12.06 2.45 -10.24
C ARG A 349 12.50 3.81 -10.77
N ALA A 350 12.67 3.93 -12.08
CA ALA A 350 13.17 5.15 -12.70
C ALA A 350 12.27 6.36 -12.36
N LEU A 351 10.94 6.17 -12.36
CA LEU A 351 9.97 7.20 -11.99
C LEU A 351 10.05 7.61 -10.51
N LEU A 352 10.18 6.64 -9.61
CA LEU A 352 10.17 6.89 -8.17
C LEU A 352 11.52 7.37 -7.61
N GLU A 353 12.62 7.15 -8.33
CA GLU A 353 13.97 7.58 -7.95
C GLU A 353 14.41 8.87 -8.66
N GLU A 354 13.62 9.41 -9.59
CA GLU A 354 13.93 10.66 -10.31
C GLU A 354 13.97 11.86 -9.35
N GLU A 355 15.14 12.48 -9.21
CA GLU A 355 15.37 13.57 -8.25
C GLU A 355 14.48 14.80 -8.54
N ASP A 356 14.25 15.10 -9.81
CA ASP A 356 13.38 16.18 -10.25
C ASP A 356 11.96 15.74 -10.64
N GLY A 357 11.65 14.45 -10.52
CA GLY A 357 10.37 13.87 -10.91
C GLY A 357 9.20 14.26 -10.01
N ILE A 358 8.00 13.98 -10.48
CA ILE A 358 6.72 14.29 -9.78
C ILE A 358 6.45 13.41 -8.55
N TYR A 359 7.27 12.38 -8.32
CA TYR A 359 7.15 11.44 -7.20
C TYR A 359 8.27 11.59 -6.16
N ASN A 360 8.93 12.73 -6.12
CA ASN A 360 9.90 13.03 -5.08
C ASN A 360 9.17 13.45 -3.79
N PHE A 361 8.63 12.47 -3.07
CA PHE A 361 7.85 12.71 -1.85
C PHE A 361 8.62 13.51 -0.79
N TYR A 362 9.95 13.40 -0.74
CA TYR A 362 10.76 14.22 0.17
C TYR A 362 10.62 15.71 -0.13
N ARG A 363 10.63 16.08 -1.40
CA ARG A 363 10.42 17.45 -1.86
C ARG A 363 8.95 17.86 -1.79
N ASP A 364 8.04 17.00 -2.20
CA ASP A 364 6.61 17.32 -2.28
C ASP A 364 6.01 17.61 -0.91
N TYR A 365 6.44 16.87 0.11
CA TYR A 365 6.08 17.15 1.51
C TYR A 365 7.03 18.13 2.21
N ASN A 366 8.02 18.68 1.50
CA ASN A 366 9.00 19.64 2.02
C ASN A 366 9.63 19.16 3.34
N VAL A 367 10.02 17.89 3.36
CA VAL A 367 10.33 17.14 4.60
C VAL A 367 11.54 17.73 5.32
N ASP A 368 12.55 18.19 4.57
CA ASP A 368 13.74 18.86 5.11
C ASP A 368 13.42 20.14 5.88
N ARG A 369 12.30 20.81 5.58
CA ARG A 369 11.87 22.01 6.29
C ARG A 369 10.80 21.73 7.33
N VAL A 370 9.74 21.02 6.96
CA VAL A 370 8.57 20.79 7.81
C VAL A 370 8.93 19.94 9.03
N PHE A 371 9.79 18.93 8.86
CA PHE A 371 10.17 18.05 9.97
C PHE A 371 10.97 18.80 11.06
N PRO A 372 12.06 19.55 10.75
CA PRO A 372 12.74 20.34 11.76
C PRO A 372 11.85 21.40 12.43
N GLU A 373 11.04 22.12 11.65
CA GLU A 373 10.12 23.14 12.18
C GLU A 373 9.13 22.53 13.18
N TYR A 374 8.59 21.35 12.87
CA TYR A 374 7.70 20.60 13.76
C TYR A 374 8.41 20.25 15.08
N ILE A 375 9.60 19.63 15.03
CA ILE A 375 10.30 19.20 16.25
C ILE A 375 10.71 20.39 17.11
N ILE A 376 11.20 21.48 16.51
CA ILE A 376 11.55 22.71 17.23
C ILE A 376 10.31 23.30 17.91
N ARG A 377 9.15 23.30 17.24
CA ARG A 377 7.90 23.74 17.84
C ARG A 377 7.52 22.88 19.05
N GLU A 378 7.67 21.56 18.96
CA GLU A 378 7.37 20.67 20.10
C GLU A 378 8.37 20.83 21.26
N ILE A 379 9.66 21.05 20.97
CA ILE A 379 10.67 21.38 22.00
C ILE A 379 10.22 22.61 22.79
N LYS A 380 9.73 23.65 22.11
CA LYS A 380 9.25 24.89 22.73
C LYS A 380 7.95 24.67 23.51
N SER A 381 6.97 23.96 22.94
CA SER A 381 5.67 23.73 23.58
C SER A 381 5.80 22.90 24.86
N LEU A 382 6.75 21.96 24.89
CA LEU A 382 7.01 21.06 26.00
C LEU A 382 8.12 21.54 26.95
N SER A 383 8.61 22.77 26.77
CA SER A 383 9.67 23.38 27.60
C SER A 383 10.93 22.51 27.73
N ILE A 384 11.32 21.80 26.66
CA ILE A 384 12.49 20.92 26.65
C ILE A 384 13.76 21.77 26.54
N ASN A 385 14.66 21.66 27.50
CA ASN A 385 15.93 22.39 27.49
C ASN A 385 17.03 21.50 26.92
N LEU A 386 17.34 21.67 25.63
CA LEU A 386 18.41 20.94 24.97
C LEU A 386 19.76 21.62 25.21
N THR A 387 20.75 20.83 25.64
CA THR A 387 22.10 21.32 25.92
C THR A 387 23.18 20.49 25.27
N VAL A 388 24.32 21.11 24.96
CA VAL A 388 25.56 20.45 24.52
C VAL A 388 26.65 20.87 25.49
N GLY A 389 27.18 19.93 26.28
CA GLY A 389 28.19 20.27 27.30
C GLY A 389 27.71 21.29 28.33
N GLY A 390 26.39 21.38 28.57
CA GLY A 390 25.76 22.35 29.48
C GLY A 390 25.37 23.69 28.85
N GLU A 391 25.74 23.96 27.60
CA GLU A 391 25.34 25.17 26.88
C GLU A 391 24.05 24.94 26.08
N LYS A 392 23.18 25.96 26.05
CA LYS A 392 21.93 25.90 25.27
C LYS A 392 22.25 26.02 23.78
N ILE A 393 21.71 25.08 22.99
CA ILE A 393 21.85 25.08 21.54
C ILE A 393 20.87 26.06 20.87
N SER A 394 21.29 26.68 19.76
CA SER A 394 20.44 27.58 18.98
C SER A 394 19.42 26.82 18.12
N GLU A 395 18.34 27.48 17.73
CA GLU A 395 17.32 26.88 16.85
C GLU A 395 17.84 26.59 15.45
N GLU A 396 18.74 27.44 14.94
CA GLU A 396 19.38 27.27 13.64
C GLU A 396 20.25 26.00 13.61
N GLU A 397 21.05 25.78 14.66
CA GLU A 397 21.85 24.55 14.78
C GLU A 397 20.98 23.30 14.98
N LEU A 398 19.85 23.41 15.68
CA LEU A 398 18.88 22.32 15.79
C LEU A 398 18.26 21.99 14.42
N ALA A 399 17.85 23.02 13.68
CA ALA A 399 17.25 22.86 12.37
C ALA A 399 18.21 22.16 11.40
N GLU A 400 19.47 22.57 11.37
CA GLU A 400 20.50 21.95 10.55
C GLU A 400 20.71 20.47 10.92
N LYS A 401 20.80 20.15 12.23
CA LYS A 401 20.98 18.76 12.70
C LYS A 401 19.78 17.88 12.36
N PHE A 402 18.55 18.37 12.55
CA PHE A 402 17.34 17.61 12.24
C PHE A 402 17.16 17.42 10.73
N SER A 403 17.49 18.44 9.93
CA SER A 403 17.51 18.36 8.47
C SER A 403 18.51 17.30 7.99
N GLY A 404 19.70 17.27 8.58
CA GLY A 404 20.72 16.26 8.29
C GLY A 404 20.28 14.83 8.62
N ILE A 405 19.59 14.64 9.74
CA ILE A 405 19.04 13.32 10.14
C ILE A 405 17.99 12.85 9.13
N VAL A 406 17.01 13.69 8.79
CA VAL A 406 15.92 13.27 7.91
C VAL A 406 16.41 13.02 6.47
N LYS A 407 17.39 13.81 6.00
CA LYS A 407 18.09 13.54 4.74
C LYS A 407 18.85 12.22 4.75
N GLU A 408 19.58 11.92 5.84
CA GLU A 408 20.27 10.64 5.98
C GLU A 408 19.29 9.45 5.92
N ASP A 409 18.15 9.55 6.61
CA ASP A 409 17.13 8.51 6.61
C ASP A 409 16.42 8.37 5.26
N TRP A 410 16.18 9.46 4.54
CA TRP A 410 15.72 9.40 3.15
C TRP A 410 16.72 8.63 2.27
N ASP A 411 17.99 9.02 2.27
CA ASP A 411 18.98 8.40 1.40
C ASP A 411 19.26 6.94 1.76
N LYS A 412 19.27 6.58 3.05
CA LYS A 412 19.64 5.23 3.51
C LYS A 412 18.45 4.32 3.74
N THR A 413 17.39 4.82 4.37
CA THR A 413 16.23 3.99 4.76
C THR A 413 15.22 3.92 3.64
N TYR A 414 14.79 5.06 3.09
CA TYR A 414 13.78 5.09 2.03
C TYR A 414 14.26 4.39 0.76
N LYS A 415 15.35 4.88 0.16
CA LYS A 415 15.85 4.35 -1.14
C LYS A 415 16.19 2.86 -1.07
N ASN A 416 16.82 2.41 0.01
CA ASN A 416 17.11 0.99 0.20
C ASN A 416 15.85 0.13 0.34
N SER A 417 14.87 0.60 1.11
CA SER A 417 13.60 -0.12 1.30
C SER A 417 12.79 -0.17 0.00
N LEU A 418 12.75 0.94 -0.75
CA LEU A 418 12.14 1.02 -2.08
C LEU A 418 12.81 0.03 -3.04
N GLY A 419 14.14 0.00 -3.10
CA GLY A 419 14.87 -0.94 -3.96
C GLY A 419 14.62 -2.41 -3.62
N LEU A 420 14.53 -2.74 -2.32
CA LEU A 420 14.17 -4.10 -1.86
C LEU A 420 12.72 -4.46 -2.19
N ALA A 421 11.80 -3.51 -2.07
CA ALA A 421 10.39 -3.68 -2.37
C ALA A 421 10.17 -3.91 -3.87
N LEU A 422 10.76 -3.09 -4.73
CA LEU A 422 10.72 -3.26 -6.19
C LEU A 422 11.28 -4.62 -6.61
N LYS A 423 12.42 -5.04 -6.04
CA LYS A 423 12.97 -6.38 -6.29
C LYS A 423 12.02 -7.50 -5.86
N ALA A 424 11.29 -7.32 -4.76
CA ALA A 424 10.30 -8.28 -4.31
C ALA A 424 9.08 -8.32 -5.26
N ALA A 425 8.60 -7.17 -5.72
CA ALA A 425 7.52 -7.06 -6.70
C ALA A 425 7.91 -7.75 -8.02
N GLY A 426 9.13 -7.53 -8.52
CA GLY A 426 9.64 -8.19 -9.72
C GLY A 426 9.65 -9.72 -9.60
N ARG A 427 10.06 -10.25 -8.44
CA ARG A 427 10.01 -11.70 -8.18
C ARG A 427 8.58 -12.24 -8.14
N LEU A 428 7.62 -11.49 -7.60
CA LEU A 428 6.22 -11.93 -7.65
C LEU A 428 5.67 -11.90 -9.08
N LEU A 429 6.04 -10.91 -9.89
CA LEU A 429 5.68 -10.90 -11.31
C LEU A 429 6.27 -12.10 -12.06
N GLU A 430 7.51 -12.50 -11.75
CA GLU A 430 8.11 -13.74 -12.29
C GLU A 430 7.35 -15.00 -11.86
N MET A 431 6.85 -15.04 -10.62
CA MET A 431 6.10 -16.18 -10.07
C MET A 431 4.66 -16.25 -10.58
N CYS A 432 3.96 -15.12 -10.67
CA CYS A 432 2.54 -15.02 -10.98
C CYS A 432 2.25 -14.78 -12.47
N GLY A 433 3.23 -14.29 -13.24
CA GLY A 433 3.07 -13.89 -14.63
C GLY A 433 3.04 -12.37 -14.81
N SER A 434 3.49 -11.90 -15.98
CA SER A 434 3.50 -10.49 -16.37
C SER A 434 2.28 -10.09 -17.22
N ASP A 435 1.38 -11.01 -17.53
CA ASP A 435 0.09 -10.72 -18.15
C ASP A 435 -0.87 -10.01 -17.17
N GLU A 436 -2.04 -9.59 -17.65
CA GLU A 436 -2.99 -8.83 -16.83
C GLU A 436 -3.43 -9.57 -15.56
N GLU A 437 -3.64 -10.89 -15.66
CA GLU A 437 -4.05 -11.73 -14.54
C GLU A 437 -2.91 -11.88 -13.51
N GLY A 438 -1.69 -12.16 -13.97
CA GLY A 438 -0.51 -12.30 -13.12
C GLY A 438 -0.11 -10.99 -12.43
N ARG A 439 -0.27 -9.84 -13.11
CA ARG A 439 -0.10 -8.51 -12.52
C ARG A 439 -1.12 -8.25 -11.42
N LEU A 440 -2.39 -8.57 -11.67
CA LEU A 440 -3.44 -8.41 -10.66
C LEU A 440 -3.20 -9.30 -9.43
N LYS A 441 -2.80 -10.57 -9.63
CA LYS A 441 -2.38 -11.47 -8.55
C LYS A 441 -1.23 -10.89 -7.73
N THR A 442 -0.21 -10.38 -8.42
CA THR A 442 0.93 -9.73 -7.76
C THR A 442 0.49 -8.55 -6.90
N ILE A 443 -0.32 -7.64 -7.45
CA ILE A 443 -0.85 -6.46 -6.73
C ILE A 443 -1.64 -6.90 -5.48
N ARG A 444 -2.53 -7.88 -5.62
CA ARG A 444 -3.39 -8.36 -4.52
C ARG A 444 -2.61 -9.15 -3.46
N LEU A 445 -1.46 -9.73 -3.78
CA LEU A 445 -0.53 -10.24 -2.76
C LEU A 445 0.20 -9.10 -2.05
N LEU A 446 0.72 -8.12 -2.81
CA LEU A 446 1.52 -7.02 -2.29
C LEU A 446 0.71 -6.07 -1.38
N VAL A 447 -0.58 -5.82 -1.70
CA VAL A 447 -1.43 -4.92 -0.92
C VAL A 447 -1.63 -5.40 0.52
N GLN A 448 -1.62 -6.71 0.75
CA GLN A 448 -1.86 -7.35 2.05
C GLN A 448 -0.73 -7.14 3.07
N GLU A 449 0.43 -6.65 2.62
CA GLU A 449 1.60 -6.42 3.45
C GLU A 449 2.07 -4.97 3.30
N PRO A 450 2.64 -4.38 4.37
CA PRO A 450 3.37 -3.13 4.23
C PRO A 450 4.62 -3.37 3.38
N ILE A 451 5.02 -2.34 2.64
CA ILE A 451 6.03 -2.39 1.57
C ILE A 451 7.38 -2.95 2.05
N GLU A 452 7.80 -2.68 3.28
CA GLU A 452 9.04 -3.21 3.86
C GLU A 452 9.00 -4.73 4.11
N LYS A 453 7.81 -5.33 4.15
CA LYS A 453 7.62 -6.78 4.35
C LYS A 453 7.46 -7.55 3.05
N TRP A 454 7.45 -6.91 1.88
CA TRP A 454 7.30 -7.61 0.59
C TRP A 454 8.40 -8.65 0.34
N SER A 455 9.64 -8.36 0.73
CA SER A 455 10.74 -9.35 0.65
C SER A 455 10.53 -10.58 1.55
N ARG A 456 9.79 -10.42 2.66
CA ARG A 456 9.36 -11.53 3.51
C ARG A 456 8.21 -12.30 2.88
N LEU A 457 7.25 -11.62 2.24
CA LEU A 457 6.14 -12.23 1.52
C LEU A 457 6.67 -13.16 0.42
N VAL A 458 7.58 -12.70 -0.43
CA VAL A 458 8.22 -13.54 -1.47
C VAL A 458 8.83 -14.81 -0.85
N ARG A 459 9.56 -14.70 0.26
CA ARG A 459 10.16 -15.86 0.96
C ARG A 459 9.16 -16.80 1.61
N ILE A 460 7.91 -16.38 1.80
CA ILE A 460 6.84 -17.22 2.33
C ILE A 460 6.20 -18.00 1.17
N LEU A 461 6.08 -17.38 -0.01
CA LEU A 461 5.47 -17.95 -1.20
C LEU A 461 6.43 -18.81 -2.04
N SER A 462 7.75 -18.57 -1.97
CA SER A 462 8.80 -19.43 -2.54
C SER A 462 9.15 -20.60 -1.61
#